data_AF-A0A7W6KIW7-F1
#
_entry.id   AF-A0A7W6KIW7-F1
#
_cell.length_a   1.000
_cell.length_b   1.000
_cell.length_c   1.000
_cell.angle_alpha   90.00
_cell.angle_beta   90.00
_cell.angle_gamma   90.00
#
_symmetry.space_group_name_H-M   'P 1'
#
loop_
_entity.id
_entity.type
_entity.pdbx_description
1 polymer ?
#
loop_
_entity_poly.entity_id
_entity_poly.type
_entity_poly.pdbx_seq_one_letter_code
_entity_poly.pdbx_strand_id
1 'polypeptide(L)'
;MIGRKVPNVTFRTRVRDESIEGPNPFRWQEVTSDDYFKGKRVILFSLPGAFTPTCSTYQLPDFEKLFPEFQAEGIDDIYCMSVNDAFVMNAWAKGQNLEHVKVIPDGSGEFTRKMGMLVNKDNLGFGMRSWRYAAIINDGVVEKWFEEEGFSDLCETDPYGVSSPQNILESLKGESKAA
;
A
#
# COMPACT_ATOMS: atom_id res chain seq x y z
N MET A 1 6.88 14.10 -3.40
CA MET A 1 6.22 14.10 -2.06
C MET A 1 7.19 14.18 -0.87
N ILE A 2 8.49 13.97 -1.06
CA ILE A 2 9.51 13.93 0.01
C ILE A 2 9.44 15.14 0.95
N GLY A 3 9.61 14.89 2.25
CA GLY A 3 9.61 15.89 3.33
C GLY A 3 8.22 16.36 3.77
N ARG A 4 7.14 15.91 3.11
CA ARG A 4 5.77 16.25 3.48
C ARG A 4 5.18 15.21 4.44
N LYS A 5 4.34 15.66 5.37
CA LYS A 5 3.48 14.76 6.14
C LYS A 5 2.46 14.10 5.21
N VAL A 6 2.20 12.81 5.45
CA VAL A 6 1.12 12.10 4.77
C VAL A 6 -0.24 12.70 5.14
N PRO A 7 -1.25 12.57 4.26
CA PRO A 7 -2.60 13.03 4.54
C PRO A 7 -3.17 12.44 5.82
N ASN A 8 -3.78 13.27 6.66
CA ASN A 8 -4.59 12.79 7.77
C ASN A 8 -5.95 12.31 7.23
N VAL A 9 -6.19 11.00 7.33
CA VAL A 9 -7.39 10.29 6.83
C VAL A 9 -7.80 9.25 7.87
N THR A 10 -9.09 8.92 7.92
CA THR A 10 -9.64 7.83 8.72
C THR A 10 -10.18 6.75 7.79
N PHE A 11 -9.51 5.59 7.77
CA PHE A 11 -9.87 4.43 6.98
C PHE A 11 -10.96 3.62 7.69
N ARG A 12 -11.96 3.17 6.92
CA ARG A 12 -13.05 2.31 7.39
C ARG A 12 -12.65 0.86 7.18
N THR A 13 -12.04 0.24 8.18
CA THR A 13 -11.51 -1.12 8.09
C THR A 13 -12.49 -2.15 8.67
N ARG A 14 -12.23 -3.42 8.34
CA ARG A 14 -12.95 -4.57 8.87
C ARG A 14 -11.93 -5.48 9.55
N VAL A 15 -12.02 -5.65 10.87
CA VAL A 15 -11.14 -6.52 11.64
C VAL A 15 -11.90 -7.74 12.14
N ARG A 16 -11.23 -8.91 12.07
CA ARG A 16 -11.79 -10.17 12.55
C ARG A 16 -11.99 -10.06 14.07
N ASP A 17 -13.14 -10.52 14.54
CA ASP A 17 -13.51 -10.55 15.95
C ASP A 17 -14.07 -11.95 16.26
N GLU A 18 -13.32 -12.72 17.04
CA GLU A 18 -13.66 -14.11 17.36
C GLU A 18 -14.89 -14.24 18.24
N SER A 19 -15.33 -13.16 18.89
CA SER A 19 -16.58 -13.13 19.66
C SER A 19 -17.83 -13.06 18.78
N ILE A 20 -17.67 -12.74 17.49
CA ILE A 20 -18.78 -12.67 16.53
C ILE A 20 -18.94 -14.04 15.88
N GLU A 21 -20.07 -14.69 16.15
CA GLU A 21 -20.41 -15.96 15.53
C GLU A 21 -20.86 -15.80 14.07
N GLY A 22 -20.76 -16.88 13.29
CA GLY A 22 -21.28 -16.95 11.92
C GLY A 22 -20.25 -16.70 10.82
N PRO A 23 -20.70 -16.60 9.55
CA PRO A 23 -19.82 -16.65 8.38
C PRO A 23 -19.02 -15.35 8.14
N ASN A 24 -19.36 -14.25 8.82
CA ASN A 24 -18.69 -12.95 8.69
C ASN A 24 -18.28 -12.40 10.08
N PRO A 25 -17.31 -13.05 10.75
CA PRO A 25 -16.89 -12.71 12.12
C PRO A 25 -15.95 -11.49 12.11
N PHE A 26 -16.43 -10.37 11.59
CA PHE A 26 -15.68 -9.14 11.47
C PHE A 26 -16.53 -7.98 12.01
N ARG A 27 -15.87 -6.97 12.58
CA ARG A 27 -16.49 -5.69 12.99
C ARG A 27 -15.86 -4.53 12.25
N TRP A 28 -16.58 -3.40 12.24
CA TRP A 28 -16.01 -2.14 11.78
C TRP A 28 -14.97 -1.62 12.76
N GLN A 29 -13.92 -1.00 12.22
CA GLN A 29 -12.94 -0.25 12.98
C GLN A 29 -12.52 0.97 12.17
N GLU A 30 -12.42 2.11 12.85
CA GLU A 30 -11.77 3.29 12.30
C GLU A 30 -10.27 3.18 12.60
N VAL A 31 -9.44 3.35 11.57
CA VAL A 31 -7.98 3.40 11.71
C VAL A 31 -7.50 4.66 11.02
N THR A 32 -6.72 5.48 11.69
CA THR A 32 -6.23 6.77 11.19
C THR A 32 -4.88 6.63 10.51
N SER A 33 -4.48 7.63 9.73
CA SER A 33 -3.09 7.73 9.23
C SER A 33 -2.07 7.67 10.38
N ASP A 34 -2.34 8.30 11.52
CA ASP A 34 -1.43 8.28 12.67
C ASP A 34 -1.26 6.85 13.23
N ASP A 35 -2.33 6.05 13.27
CA ASP A 35 -2.26 4.65 13.74
C ASP A 35 -1.33 3.79 12.85
N TYR A 36 -1.23 4.12 11.56
CA TYR A 36 -0.35 3.43 10.62
C TYR A 36 1.09 3.98 10.62
N PHE A 37 1.26 5.29 10.70
CA PHE A 37 2.52 5.95 10.31
C PHE A 37 3.26 6.68 11.44
N LYS A 38 2.60 7.03 12.55
CA LYS A 38 3.22 7.80 13.63
C LYS A 38 4.14 6.94 14.47
N GLY A 39 5.33 7.46 14.79
CA GLY A 39 6.34 6.77 15.61
C GLY A 39 6.91 5.50 14.99
N LYS A 40 6.71 5.29 13.68
CA LYS A 40 7.21 4.14 12.93
C LYS A 40 7.94 4.59 11.67
N ARG A 41 8.83 3.76 11.16
CA ARG A 41 9.40 3.85 9.82
C ARG A 41 8.86 2.69 8.98
N VAL A 42 8.00 2.99 8.02
CA VAL A 42 7.20 1.97 7.31
C VAL A 42 7.32 2.13 5.81
N ILE A 43 7.02 1.06 5.08
CA ILE A 43 6.79 1.14 3.64
C ILE A 43 5.28 1.19 3.40
N LEU A 44 4.83 2.16 2.62
CA LEU A 44 3.52 2.16 1.99
C LEU A 44 3.71 1.95 0.50
N PHE A 45 3.12 0.91 -0.07
CA PHE A 45 3.00 0.78 -1.51
C PHE A 45 1.54 0.75 -1.92
N SER A 46 1.25 1.41 -3.04
CA SER A 46 -0.08 1.53 -3.60
C SER A 46 -0.15 0.88 -4.97
N LEU A 47 -1.34 0.40 -5.32
CA LEU A 47 -1.59 -0.32 -6.56
C LEU A 47 -2.99 -0.03 -7.14
N PRO A 48 -3.20 -0.26 -8.45
CA PRO A 48 -4.47 0.07 -9.11
C PRO A 48 -5.70 -0.67 -8.59
N GLY A 49 -5.55 -1.94 -8.17
CA GLY A 49 -6.67 -2.70 -7.64
C GLY A 49 -6.31 -4.08 -7.14
N ALA A 50 -7.03 -4.54 -6.11
CA ALA A 50 -7.03 -5.94 -5.70
C ALA A 50 -7.43 -6.87 -6.86
N PHE A 51 -6.94 -8.11 -6.84
CA PHE A 51 -7.19 -9.17 -7.84
C PHE A 51 -6.67 -8.90 -9.28
N THR A 52 -6.02 -7.77 -9.57
CA THR A 52 -5.45 -7.53 -10.91
C THR A 52 -4.11 -8.26 -11.09
N PRO A 53 -3.72 -8.62 -12.34
CA PRO A 53 -2.60 -9.55 -12.59
C PRO A 53 -1.26 -9.12 -11.97
N THR A 54 -0.72 -7.95 -12.33
CA THR A 54 0.60 -7.51 -11.83
C THR A 54 0.66 -7.38 -10.32
N CYS A 55 -0.43 -6.89 -9.73
CA CYS A 55 -0.59 -6.71 -8.29
C CYS A 55 -0.58 -8.04 -7.53
N SER A 56 -1.26 -9.05 -8.06
CA SER A 56 -1.48 -10.35 -7.40
C SER A 56 -0.41 -11.40 -7.70
N THR A 57 0.34 -11.21 -8.79
CA THR A 57 1.39 -12.16 -9.22
C THR A 57 2.78 -11.72 -8.80
N TYR A 58 3.04 -10.41 -8.75
CA TYR A 58 4.39 -9.87 -8.53
C TYR A 58 4.46 -8.93 -7.33
N GLN A 59 3.79 -7.77 -7.38
CA GLN A 59 4.05 -6.69 -6.43
C GLN A 59 3.81 -7.09 -4.97
N LEU A 60 2.58 -7.47 -4.62
CA LEU A 60 2.25 -7.84 -3.24
C LEU A 60 2.99 -9.10 -2.77
N PRO A 61 3.04 -10.20 -3.54
CA PRO A 61 3.81 -11.40 -3.15
C PRO A 61 5.29 -11.14 -2.90
N ASP A 62 5.94 -10.28 -3.69
CA ASP A 62 7.36 -10.00 -3.50
C ASP A 62 7.61 -9.14 -2.25
N PHE A 63 6.73 -8.19 -1.92
CA PHE A 63 6.82 -7.46 -0.64
C PHE A 63 6.64 -8.39 0.56
N GLU A 64 5.70 -9.32 0.48
CA GLU A 64 5.46 -10.34 1.51
C GLU A 64 6.71 -11.20 1.73
N LYS A 65 7.29 -11.72 0.64
CA LYS A 65 8.49 -12.54 0.67
C LYS A 65 9.71 -11.80 1.21
N LEU A 66 9.89 -10.54 0.84
CA LEU A 66 11.06 -9.73 1.20
C LEU A 66 10.91 -9.00 2.54
N PHE A 67 9.76 -9.16 3.24
CA PHE A 67 9.51 -8.50 4.52
C PHE A 67 10.64 -8.66 5.55
N PRO A 68 11.24 -9.86 5.76
CA PRO A 68 12.34 -10.01 6.73
C PRO A 68 13.58 -9.18 6.38
N GLU A 69 13.86 -8.95 5.09
CA GLU A 69 15.00 -8.14 4.66
C GLU A 69 14.73 -6.64 4.90
N PHE A 70 13.50 -6.18 4.66
CA PHE A 70 13.12 -4.81 5.01
C PHE A 70 13.18 -4.56 6.51
N GLN A 71 12.77 -5.55 7.32
CA GLN A 71 12.86 -5.46 8.77
C GLN A 71 14.31 -5.33 9.24
N ALA A 72 15.25 -6.04 8.59
CA ALA A 72 16.68 -5.92 8.87
C ALA A 72 17.24 -4.52 8.54
N GLU A 73 16.64 -3.79 7.59
CA GLU A 73 16.98 -2.41 7.25
C GLU A 73 16.17 -1.36 8.08
N GLY A 74 15.53 -1.78 9.17
CA GLY A 74 14.83 -0.90 10.11
C GLY A 74 13.47 -0.41 9.62
N ILE A 75 12.75 -1.21 8.81
CA ILE A 75 11.34 -1.00 8.49
C ILE A 75 10.46 -1.77 9.49
N ASP A 76 9.57 -1.07 10.17
CA ASP A 76 8.69 -1.65 11.20
C ASP A 76 7.51 -2.42 10.61
N ASP A 77 6.91 -1.89 9.55
CA ASP A 77 5.70 -2.42 8.92
C ASP A 77 5.71 -2.16 7.40
N ILE A 78 5.00 -3.00 6.65
CA ILE A 78 4.73 -2.79 5.22
C ILE A 78 3.21 -2.79 5.00
N TYR A 79 2.72 -1.74 4.34
CA TYR A 79 1.32 -1.51 4.06
C TYR A 79 1.04 -1.50 2.55
N CYS A 80 0.12 -2.37 2.11
CA CYS A 80 -0.45 -2.41 0.78
C CYS A 80 -1.74 -1.60 0.74
N MET A 81 -1.80 -0.54 -0.06
CA MET A 81 -2.99 0.30 -0.21
C MET A 81 -3.61 0.18 -1.60
N SER A 82 -4.94 0.20 -1.66
CA SER A 82 -5.65 0.37 -2.92
C SER A 82 -6.98 1.08 -2.73
N VAL A 83 -7.51 1.62 -3.84
CA VAL A 83 -8.86 2.21 -3.91
C VAL A 83 -9.86 1.07 -4.05
N ASN A 84 -9.99 0.30 -2.98
CA ASN A 84 -10.92 -0.81 -2.80
C ASN A 84 -11.46 -0.76 -1.37
N ASP A 85 -12.68 -1.24 -1.16
CA ASP A 85 -13.27 -1.35 0.16
C ASP A 85 -12.63 -2.47 1.02
N ALA A 86 -12.93 -2.45 2.32
CA ALA A 86 -12.36 -3.39 3.27
C ALA A 86 -12.77 -4.85 3.04
N PHE A 87 -13.93 -5.12 2.43
CA PHE A 87 -14.35 -6.50 2.18
C PHE A 87 -13.48 -7.10 1.07
N VAL A 88 -13.30 -6.36 -0.02
CA VAL A 88 -12.44 -6.76 -1.14
C VAL A 88 -11.00 -6.91 -0.68
N MET A 89 -10.44 -5.92 0.03
CA MET A 89 -9.06 -5.98 0.51
C MET A 89 -8.82 -7.15 1.46
N ASN A 90 -9.76 -7.45 2.37
CA ASN A 90 -9.63 -8.60 3.28
C ASN A 90 -9.72 -9.94 2.55
N ALA A 91 -10.68 -10.08 1.61
CA ALA A 91 -10.82 -11.30 0.83
C ALA A 91 -9.58 -11.55 -0.03
N TRP A 92 -9.02 -10.50 -0.63
CA TRP A 92 -7.80 -10.56 -1.42
C TRP A 92 -6.58 -10.91 -0.56
N ALA A 93 -6.37 -10.23 0.57
CA ALA A 93 -5.29 -10.52 1.50
C ALA A 93 -5.31 -11.99 1.97
N LYS A 94 -6.50 -12.51 2.29
CA LYS A 94 -6.68 -13.94 2.60
C LYS A 94 -6.30 -14.83 1.41
N GLY A 95 -6.73 -14.50 0.20
CA GLY A 95 -6.38 -15.26 -1.01
C GLY A 95 -4.90 -15.21 -1.38
N GLN A 96 -4.18 -14.18 -0.93
CA GLN A 96 -2.73 -14.02 -1.08
C GLN A 96 -1.94 -14.70 0.04
N ASN A 97 -2.61 -15.22 1.07
CA ASN A 97 -2.01 -15.84 2.25
C ASN A 97 -0.99 -14.91 2.95
N LEU A 98 -1.33 -13.62 3.10
CA LEU A 98 -0.45 -12.67 3.76
C LEU A 98 -0.30 -13.00 5.25
N GLU A 99 0.95 -13.01 5.72
CA GLU A 99 1.34 -13.17 7.12
C GLU A 99 1.96 -11.87 7.67
N HIS A 100 2.66 -11.11 6.83
CA HIS A 100 3.45 -9.93 7.22
C HIS A 100 2.88 -8.60 6.71
N VAL A 101 2.59 -8.51 5.41
CA VAL A 101 2.08 -7.28 4.78
C VAL A 101 0.63 -7.04 5.20
N LYS A 102 0.35 -5.81 5.63
CA LYS A 102 -1.00 -5.38 6.05
C LYS A 102 -1.67 -4.61 4.92
N VAL A 103 -2.99 -4.72 4.81
CA VAL A 103 -3.77 -4.01 3.78
C VAL A 103 -4.48 -2.77 4.34
N ILE A 104 -4.51 -1.69 3.55
CA ILE A 104 -5.26 -0.46 3.86
C ILE A 104 -6.33 -0.25 2.78
N PRO A 105 -7.63 -0.30 3.13
CA PRO A 105 -8.73 -0.07 2.20
C PRO A 105 -9.02 1.43 2.07
N ASP A 106 -8.38 2.12 1.14
CA ASP A 106 -8.72 3.50 0.77
C ASP A 106 -9.94 3.53 -0.14
N GLY A 107 -11.05 2.91 0.29
CA GLY A 107 -12.21 2.64 -0.56
C GLY A 107 -12.91 3.87 -1.14
N SER A 108 -12.68 5.05 -0.57
CA SER A 108 -13.17 6.33 -1.11
C SER A 108 -12.10 7.10 -1.90
N GLY A 109 -10.89 6.57 -2.00
CA GLY A 109 -9.74 7.20 -2.67
C GLY A 109 -9.28 8.48 -1.99
N GLU A 110 -9.63 8.72 -0.73
CA GLU A 110 -9.38 10.01 -0.07
C GLU A 110 -7.89 10.21 0.17
N PHE A 111 -7.21 9.17 0.68
CA PHE A 111 -5.79 9.23 0.93
C PHE A 111 -5.03 9.34 -0.39
N THR A 112 -5.34 8.47 -1.35
CA THR A 112 -4.75 8.47 -2.69
C THR A 112 -4.93 9.82 -3.40
N ARG A 113 -6.11 10.44 -3.33
CA ARG A 113 -6.35 11.78 -3.88
C ARG A 113 -5.51 12.84 -3.20
N LYS A 114 -5.42 12.83 -1.86
CA LYS A 114 -4.62 13.81 -1.11
C LYS A 114 -3.11 13.59 -1.27
N MET A 115 -2.68 12.38 -1.61
CA MET A 115 -1.31 12.08 -2.05
C MET A 115 -1.01 12.56 -3.48
N GLY A 116 -2.03 13.01 -4.23
CA GLY A 116 -1.90 13.39 -5.63
C GLY A 116 -1.81 12.20 -6.59
N MET A 117 -2.14 11.00 -6.14
CA MET A 117 -1.93 9.75 -6.85
C MET A 117 -3.22 9.10 -7.39
N LEU A 118 -4.32 9.85 -7.46
CA LEU A 118 -5.59 9.35 -7.98
C LEU A 118 -5.66 9.59 -9.49
N VAL A 119 -5.87 8.52 -10.26
CA VAL A 119 -5.99 8.57 -11.73
C VAL A 119 -7.29 7.89 -12.18
N ASN A 120 -7.83 8.32 -13.31
CA ASN A 120 -8.94 7.64 -13.98
C ASN A 120 -8.42 6.42 -14.76
N LYS A 121 -9.03 5.25 -14.57
CA LYS A 121 -8.77 4.02 -15.34
C LYS A 121 -10.05 3.44 -15.97
N ASP A 122 -10.94 4.31 -16.45
CA ASP A 122 -12.17 3.92 -17.16
C ASP A 122 -11.91 3.12 -18.45
N ASN A 123 -10.72 3.26 -19.06
CA ASN A 123 -10.29 2.41 -20.18
C ASN A 123 -10.25 0.91 -19.81
N LEU A 124 -10.18 0.58 -18.51
CA LEU A 124 -10.26 -0.78 -17.98
C LEU A 124 -11.58 -1.04 -17.20
N GLY A 125 -12.48 -0.07 -17.15
CA GLY A 125 -13.72 -0.12 -16.36
C GLY A 125 -13.50 -0.03 -14.84
N PHE A 126 -12.39 0.55 -14.40
CA PHE A 126 -12.03 0.58 -12.98
C PHE A 126 -12.50 1.84 -12.23
N GLY A 127 -12.86 2.90 -12.94
CA GLY A 127 -13.08 4.22 -12.34
C GLY A 127 -11.78 4.84 -11.82
N MET A 128 -11.92 5.70 -10.81
CA MET A 128 -10.77 6.32 -10.14
C MET A 128 -10.00 5.31 -9.29
N ARG A 129 -8.70 5.18 -9.52
CA ARG A 129 -7.80 4.26 -8.81
C ARG A 129 -6.51 4.94 -8.40
N SER A 130 -5.74 4.27 -7.55
CA SER A 130 -4.39 4.72 -7.28
C SER A 130 -3.48 4.44 -8.45
N TRP A 131 -2.64 5.41 -8.78
CA TRP A 131 -1.39 5.18 -9.47
C TRP A 131 -0.50 4.25 -8.65
N ARG A 132 0.38 3.51 -9.33
CA ARG A 132 1.31 2.60 -8.68
C ARG A 132 2.51 3.40 -8.16
N TYR A 133 2.75 3.32 -6.87
CA TYR A 133 3.91 3.96 -6.22
C TYR A 133 4.25 3.24 -4.93
N ALA A 134 5.43 3.51 -4.38
CA ALA A 134 5.79 3.19 -3.01
C ALA A 134 6.45 4.40 -2.33
N ALA A 135 6.41 4.42 -1.01
CA ALA A 135 7.01 5.44 -0.18
C ALA A 135 7.57 4.81 1.09
N ILE A 136 8.74 5.29 1.53
CA ILE A 136 9.18 5.08 2.91
C ILE A 136 8.67 6.28 3.71
N ILE A 137 7.93 6.00 4.77
CA ILE A 137 7.31 7.01 5.64
C ILE A 137 7.90 6.84 7.03
N ASN A 138 8.50 7.89 7.56
CA ASN A 138 9.12 7.93 8.87
C ASN A 138 8.40 8.97 9.75
N ASP A 139 7.77 8.51 10.82
CA ASP A 139 6.92 9.32 11.72
C ASP A 139 5.89 10.19 10.95
N GLY A 140 5.18 9.55 10.03
CA GLY A 140 4.19 10.21 9.18
C GLY A 140 4.76 11.17 8.13
N VAL A 141 6.08 11.28 7.98
CA VAL A 141 6.73 12.12 6.95
C VAL A 141 7.29 11.24 5.83
N VAL A 142 7.04 11.61 4.57
CA VAL A 142 7.59 10.88 3.42
C VAL A 142 9.11 11.09 3.35
N GLU A 143 9.86 10.04 3.63
CA GLU A 143 11.33 9.99 3.56
C GLU A 143 11.81 9.73 2.13
N LYS A 144 11.22 8.73 1.45
CA LYS A 144 11.53 8.38 0.06
C LYS A 144 10.27 8.18 -0.77
N TRP A 145 10.39 8.35 -2.09
CA TRP A 145 9.29 8.31 -3.04
C TRP A 145 9.68 7.52 -4.29
N PHE A 146 8.90 6.49 -4.62
CA PHE A 146 9.13 5.56 -5.71
C PHE A 146 7.87 5.48 -6.58
N GLU A 147 7.70 6.44 -7.48
CA GLU A 147 6.54 6.53 -8.37
C GLU A 147 6.86 5.91 -9.73
N GLU A 148 5.95 5.09 -10.25
CA GLU A 148 6.12 4.56 -11.60
C GLU A 148 5.99 5.67 -12.65
N GLU A 149 6.77 5.57 -13.72
CA GLU A 149 6.74 6.55 -14.81
C GLU A 149 5.42 6.51 -15.61
N GLY A 150 5.06 7.63 -16.24
CA GLY A 150 3.88 7.69 -17.12
C GLY A 150 2.57 7.97 -16.38
N PHE A 151 2.65 8.59 -15.20
CA PHE A 151 1.49 9.06 -14.44
C PHE A 151 0.51 9.81 -15.34
N SER A 152 -0.65 9.19 -15.58
CA SER A 152 -1.69 9.75 -16.44
C SER A 152 -3.02 9.01 -16.27
N ASP A 153 -4.10 9.74 -16.55
CA ASP A 153 -5.41 9.13 -16.75
C ASP A 153 -5.40 8.25 -18.01
N LEU A 154 -6.15 7.15 -17.95
CA LEU A 154 -6.35 6.20 -19.04
C LEU A 154 -5.05 5.61 -19.60
N CYS A 155 -3.97 5.60 -18.81
CA CYS A 155 -2.71 4.99 -19.18
C CYS A 155 -2.93 3.53 -19.63
N GLU A 156 -2.47 3.21 -20.84
CA GLU A 156 -2.65 1.90 -21.48
C GLU A 156 -1.64 0.86 -20.99
N THR A 157 -0.51 1.33 -20.47
CA THR A 157 0.53 0.45 -19.91
C THR A 157 0.31 0.20 -18.41
N ASP A 158 0.93 -0.86 -17.90
CA ASP A 158 0.95 -1.19 -16.49
C ASP A 158 2.39 -1.18 -15.96
N PRO A 159 2.99 0.02 -15.78
CA PRO A 159 4.38 0.13 -15.38
C PRO A 159 4.60 -0.46 -13.98
N TYR A 160 5.70 -1.22 -13.86
CA TYR A 160 6.14 -1.80 -12.60
C TYR A 160 7.65 -2.01 -12.65
N GLY A 161 8.37 -1.25 -11.83
CA GLY A 161 9.82 -1.34 -11.69
C GLY A 161 10.34 -0.43 -10.60
N VAL A 162 9.99 0.87 -10.66
CA VAL A 162 10.44 1.87 -9.69
C VAL A 162 9.94 1.53 -8.28
N SER A 163 8.68 1.10 -8.17
CA SER A 163 8.02 0.72 -6.92
C SER A 163 8.18 -0.75 -6.55
N SER A 164 9.04 -1.50 -7.25
CA SER A 164 9.33 -2.90 -6.92
C SER A 164 10.08 -3.00 -5.58
N PRO A 165 9.80 -4.04 -4.77
CA PRO A 165 10.48 -4.20 -3.48
C PRO A 165 11.98 -4.40 -3.65
N GLN A 166 12.44 -5.03 -4.74
CA GLN A 166 13.86 -5.22 -5.02
C GLN A 166 14.57 -3.88 -5.21
N ASN A 167 13.99 -2.96 -6.00
CA ASN A 167 14.54 -1.62 -6.20
C ASN A 167 14.59 -0.80 -4.89
N ILE A 168 13.52 -0.88 -4.09
CA ILE A 168 13.45 -0.17 -2.80
C ILE A 168 14.48 -0.73 -1.82
N LEU A 169 14.62 -2.06 -1.75
CA LEU A 169 15.57 -2.72 -0.86
C LEU A 169 17.02 -2.42 -1.26
N GLU A 170 17.32 -2.38 -2.56
CA GLU A 170 18.63 -1.94 -3.05
C GLU A 170 18.93 -0.49 -2.66
N SER A 171 17.95 0.41 -2.78
CA SER A 171 18.07 1.80 -2.32
C SER A 171 18.36 1.92 -0.82
N LEU A 172 17.76 1.07 0.02
CA LEU A 172 18.04 1.03 1.46
C LEU A 172 19.46 0.49 1.75
N LYS A 173 19.82 -0.66 1.17
CA LYS A 173 21.14 -1.28 1.37
C LYS A 173 22.31 -0.43 0.85
N GLY A 174 22.07 0.36 -0.20
CA GLY A 174 23.06 1.30 -0.73
C GLY A 174 23.45 2.40 0.27
N GLU A 175 22.52 2.83 1.12
CA GLU A 175 22.75 3.85 2.15
C GLU A 175 23.45 3.29 3.39
N SER A 176 23.08 2.08 3.82
CA SER A 176 23.73 1.38 4.93
C SER A 176 25.23 1.14 4.70
N LYS A 177 25.67 1.13 3.43
CA LYS A 177 27.10 1.04 3.05
C LYS A 177 27.81 2.39 2.97
N ALA A 178 27.07 3.49 2.90
CA ALA A 178 27.60 4.85 2.77
C ALA A 178 27.63 5.62 4.09
N ALA A 179 26.93 5.13 5.13
CA ALA A 179 26.94 5.63 6.50
C ALA A 179 28.04 4.96 7.35
#